data_AF-A0AAP2W530-F1
#
_entry.id   AF-A0AAP2W530-F1
#
_cell.length_a   1.000
_cell.length_b   1.000
_cell.length_c   1.000
_cell.angle_alpha   90.00
_cell.angle_beta   90.00
_cell.angle_gamma   90.00
#
_symmetry.space_group_name_H-M   'P 1'
#
loop_
_entity.id
_entity.type
_entity.pdbx_description
1 polymer ?
#
loop_
_entity_poly.entity_id
_entity_poly.type
_entity_poly.pdbx_seq_one_letter_code
_entity_poly.pdbx_strand_id
1 'polypeptide(L)'
;MYDIIILAIPAILIVVVFIFLVWYVWKINKEKKAGFAVKDERTVRIEGKAALMTFFISIYFMLALLYYVFATEVLELGLPILETGWALIISLLVTIGTFAILRWYYGSKADRP
;
A
#
# COMPACT_ATOMS: atom_id res chain seq x y z
N MET A 1 10.70 -28.57 4.15
CA MET A 1 10.59 -27.73 5.38
C MET A 1 10.72 -26.24 5.07
N TYR A 2 11.58 -25.84 4.12
CA TYR A 2 11.66 -24.46 3.61
C TYR A 2 10.40 -24.01 2.86
N ASP A 3 9.69 -24.91 2.16
CA ASP A 3 8.49 -24.57 1.36
C ASP A 3 7.32 -24.07 2.22
N ILE A 4 7.16 -24.62 3.43
CA ILE A 4 6.10 -24.20 4.36
C ILE A 4 6.39 -22.80 4.91
N ILE A 5 7.67 -22.48 5.16
CA ILE A 5 8.09 -21.16 5.66
C ILE A 5 7.94 -20.11 4.55
N ILE A 6 8.26 -20.46 3.31
CA ILE A 6 8.09 -19.60 2.13
C ILE A 6 6.61 -19.26 1.88
N LEU A 7 5.69 -20.19 2.13
CA LEU A 7 4.23 -19.95 2.01
C LEU A 7 3.60 -19.30 3.26
N ALA A 8 4.15 -19.53 4.44
CA ALA A 8 3.59 -19.03 5.70
C ALA A 8 3.85 -17.53 5.92
N ILE A 9 5.05 -17.04 5.61
CA ILE A 9 5.41 -15.61 5.73
C ILE A 9 4.44 -14.69 4.96
N PRO A 10 4.06 -15.01 3.71
CA PRO A 10 3.01 -14.34 2.94
C PRO A 10 1.64 -14.31 3.61
N ALA A 11 1.18 -15.46 4.07
CA ALA A 11 -0.14 -15.61 4.68
C ALA A 11 -0.22 -14.77 5.96
N ILE A 12 0.86 -14.73 6.73
CA ILE A 12 0.98 -13.91 7.93
C ILE A 12 0.95 -12.42 7.58
N LEU A 13 1.70 -11.98 6.55
CA LEU A 13 1.69 -10.58 6.11
C LEU A 13 0.31 -10.13 5.61
N ILE A 14 -0.39 -10.97 4.86
CA ILE A 14 -1.75 -10.69 4.39
C ILE A 14 -2.72 -10.56 5.58
N VAL A 15 -2.64 -11.46 6.56
CA VAL A 15 -3.49 -11.43 7.74
C VAL A 15 -3.21 -10.18 8.59
N VAL A 16 -1.95 -9.80 8.78
CA VAL A 16 -1.57 -8.58 9.52
C VAL A 16 -2.09 -7.33 8.83
N VAL A 17 -1.95 -7.23 7.51
CA VAL A 17 -2.48 -6.10 6.72
C VAL A 17 -4.01 -6.07 6.77
N PHE A 18 -4.67 -7.22 6.74
CA PHE A 18 -6.12 -7.33 6.84
C PHE A 18 -6.63 -6.86 8.21
N ILE A 19 -5.96 -7.26 9.30
CA ILE A 19 -6.26 -6.78 10.66
C ILE A 19 -6.07 -5.26 10.75
N PHE A 20 -4.99 -4.73 10.17
CA PHE A 20 -4.70 -3.30 10.17
C PHE A 20 -5.75 -2.50 9.39
N LEU A 21 -6.21 -3.01 8.25
CA LEU A 21 -7.30 -2.43 7.46
C LEU A 21 -8.63 -2.44 8.21
N VAL A 22 -8.99 -3.57 8.82
CA VAL A 22 -10.24 -3.71 9.60
C VAL A 22 -10.25 -2.76 10.79
N TRP A 23 -9.13 -2.66 11.52
CA TRP A 23 -8.98 -1.71 12.62
C TRP A 23 -9.11 -0.25 12.16
N TYR A 24 -8.49 0.10 11.02
CA TYR A 24 -8.54 1.46 10.47
C TYR A 24 -9.95 1.85 9.98
N VAL A 25 -10.68 0.90 9.36
CA VAL A 25 -12.09 1.09 8.95
C VAL A 25 -13.00 1.25 10.17
N TRP A 26 -12.75 0.47 11.24
CA TRP A 26 -13.47 0.61 12.50
C TRP A 26 -13.27 1.98 13.13
N LYS A 27 -12.05 2.51 13.10
CA LYS A 27 -11.74 3.86 13.59
C LYS A 27 -12.51 4.94 12.82
N ILE A 28 -12.53 4.87 11.48
CA ILE A 28 -13.27 5.81 10.62
C ILE A 28 -14.79 5.72 10.87
N ASN A 29 -15.34 4.50 11.05
CA ASN A 29 -16.77 4.35 11.35
C ASN A 29 -17.16 4.88 12.73
N LYS A 30 -16.22 4.85 13.69
CA LYS A 30 -16.42 5.48 15.01
C LYS A 30 -16.46 7.01 14.88
N GLU A 31 -15.65 7.58 14.00
CA GLU A 31 -15.64 9.01 13.69
C GLU A 31 -16.91 9.45 12.92
N LYS A 32 -17.52 8.58 12.10
CA LYS A 32 -18.79 8.86 11.40
C LYS A 32 -20.03 8.83 12.31
N LYS A 33 -20.08 7.94 13.30
CA LYS A 33 -21.20 7.86 14.27
C LYS A 33 -21.26 9.07 15.21
N ALA A 34 -20.20 9.89 15.25
CA ALA A 34 -20.16 11.14 16.00
C ALA A 34 -20.85 12.33 15.29
N GLY A 35 -21.45 12.14 14.11
CA GLY A 35 -22.37 13.11 13.51
C GLY A 35 -21.72 14.28 12.78
N PHE A 36 -20.78 14.03 11.86
CA PHE A 36 -20.21 15.07 11.00
C PHE A 36 -20.38 14.81 9.50
N ALA A 37 -20.45 15.93 8.78
CA ALA A 37 -21.14 16.19 7.53
C ALA A 37 -20.67 15.42 6.28
N VAL A 38 -21.54 15.45 5.25
CA VAL A 38 -21.25 15.16 3.84
C VAL A 38 -19.80 15.53 3.54
N LYS A 39 -18.98 14.56 3.10
CA LYS A 39 -17.55 14.71 2.79
C LYS A 39 -17.24 16.15 2.35
N ASP A 40 -16.71 16.96 3.28
CA ASP A 40 -16.32 18.33 2.98
C ASP A 40 -15.39 18.33 1.76
N GLU A 41 -15.48 19.34 0.90
CA GLU A 41 -14.60 19.51 -0.26
C GLU A 41 -13.11 19.34 0.11
N ARG A 42 -12.79 19.69 1.36
CA ARG A 42 -11.48 19.51 1.98
C ARG A 42 -11.02 18.05 2.03
N THR A 43 -11.89 17.12 2.44
CA THR A 43 -11.60 15.68 2.49
C THR A 43 -11.34 15.15 1.09
N VAL A 44 -12.14 15.60 0.10
CA VAL A 44 -11.98 15.22 -1.31
C VAL A 44 -10.63 15.70 -1.86
N ARG A 45 -10.21 16.95 -1.54
CA ARG A 45 -8.90 17.46 -1.95
C ARG A 45 -7.74 16.71 -1.29
N ILE A 46 -7.85 16.35 -0.01
CA ILE A 46 -6.81 15.59 0.71
C ILE A 46 -6.68 14.18 0.14
N GLU A 47 -7.79 13.48 -0.06
CA GLU A 47 -7.81 12.15 -0.65
C GLU A 47 -7.30 12.17 -2.10
N GLY A 48 -7.67 13.18 -2.90
CA GLY A 48 -7.19 13.35 -4.26
C GLY A 48 -5.67 13.56 -4.34
N LYS A 49 -5.09 14.40 -3.46
CA LYS A 49 -3.63 14.59 -3.38
C LYS A 49 -2.90 13.32 -2.94
N ALA A 50 -3.43 12.61 -1.94
CA ALA A 50 -2.88 11.35 -1.49
C ALA A 50 -2.93 10.28 -2.61
N ALA A 51 -4.03 10.20 -3.35
CA ALA A 51 -4.20 9.26 -4.45
C ALA A 51 -3.23 9.54 -5.60
N LEU A 52 -3.09 10.79 -6.03
CA LEU A 52 -2.16 11.18 -7.10
C LEU A 52 -0.71 10.83 -6.74
N MET A 53 -0.26 11.19 -5.54
CA MET A 53 1.10 10.89 -5.10
C MET A 53 1.33 9.38 -4.96
N THR A 54 0.32 8.65 -4.46
CA THR A 54 0.40 7.18 -4.39
C THR A 54 0.50 6.56 -5.77
N PHE A 55 -0.28 7.05 -6.74
CA PHE A 55 -0.25 6.56 -8.11
C PHE A 55 1.14 6.70 -8.73
N PHE A 56 1.78 7.86 -8.59
CA PHE A 56 3.15 8.05 -9.08
C PHE A 56 4.14 7.13 -8.38
N ILE A 57 4.11 7.05 -7.04
CA ILE A 57 5.00 6.16 -6.29
C ILE A 57 4.82 4.70 -6.72
N SER A 58 3.58 4.27 -6.91
CA SER A 58 3.24 2.89 -7.30
C SER A 58 3.71 2.57 -8.72
N ILE A 59 3.63 3.53 -9.65
CA ILE A 59 4.18 3.39 -11.01
C ILE A 59 5.69 3.25 -10.98
N TYR A 60 6.39 4.12 -10.25
CA TYR A 60 7.86 4.02 -10.14
C TYR A 60 8.28 2.71 -9.48
N PHE A 61 7.53 2.24 -8.49
CA PHE A 61 7.76 0.95 -7.86
C PHE A 61 7.56 -0.22 -8.84
N MET A 62 6.51 -0.19 -9.66
CA MET A 62 6.30 -1.20 -10.70
C MET A 62 7.41 -1.17 -11.78
N LEU A 63 7.88 0.01 -12.19
CA LEU A 63 9.01 0.12 -13.12
C LEU A 63 10.29 -0.46 -12.53
N ALA A 64 10.55 -0.24 -11.24
CA ALA A 64 11.69 -0.82 -10.55
C ALA A 64 11.59 -2.35 -10.47
N LEU A 65 10.41 -2.91 -10.17
CA LEU A 65 10.17 -4.35 -10.21
C LEU A 65 10.37 -4.93 -11.61
N LEU A 66 9.87 -4.25 -12.65
CA LEU A 66 10.05 -4.68 -14.03
C LEU A 66 11.53 -4.68 -14.43
N TYR A 67 12.29 -3.65 -14.03
CA TYR A 67 13.73 -3.60 -14.27
C TYR A 67 14.46 -4.71 -13.50
N TYR A 68 14.04 -5.02 -12.27
CA TYR A 68 14.60 -6.14 -11.50
C TYR A 68 14.42 -7.46 -12.24
N VAL A 69 13.19 -7.76 -12.69
CA VAL A 69 12.89 -8.97 -13.47
C VAL A 69 13.71 -9.01 -14.76
N PHE A 70 13.79 -7.89 -15.48
CA PHE A 70 14.62 -7.78 -16.68
C PHE A 70 16.11 -8.04 -16.37
N ALA A 71 16.64 -7.49 -15.28
CA ALA A 71 18.03 -7.70 -14.88
C ALA A 71 18.31 -9.15 -14.46
N THR A 72 17.37 -9.82 -13.80
CA THR A 72 17.54 -11.23 -13.40
C THR A 72 17.39 -12.19 -14.57
N GLU A 73 16.44 -11.94 -15.48
CA GLU A 73 16.14 -12.87 -16.58
C GLU A 73 16.99 -12.62 -17.83
N VAL A 74 17.35 -11.36 -18.13
CA VAL A 74 18.04 -11.00 -19.38
C VAL A 74 19.53 -10.74 -19.16
N LEU A 75 19.92 -10.16 -18.03
CA LEU A 75 21.33 -9.87 -17.74
C LEU A 75 22.03 -10.98 -16.94
N GLU A 76 21.31 -12.05 -16.58
CA GLU A 76 21.79 -13.19 -15.79
C GLU A 76 22.61 -12.77 -14.56
N LEU A 77 22.28 -11.61 -13.98
CA LEU A 77 22.76 -11.28 -12.64
C LEU A 77 22.18 -12.38 -11.75
N GLY A 78 23.04 -13.21 -11.14
CA GLY A 78 22.70 -14.35 -10.28
C GLY A 78 21.96 -14.00 -8.99
N LEU A 79 20.98 -13.13 -9.11
CA LEU A 79 20.02 -12.69 -8.14
C LEU A 79 18.86 -13.71 -8.09
N PRO A 80 18.21 -13.83 -6.92
CA PRO A 80 17.08 -14.74 -6.78
C PRO A 80 15.94 -14.32 -7.71
N ILE A 81 15.42 -15.27 -8.49
CA ILE A 81 14.29 -15.05 -9.38
C ILE A 81 13.07 -14.72 -8.52
N LEU A 82 12.54 -13.52 -8.71
CA LEU A 82 11.32 -13.08 -8.05
C LEU A 82 10.13 -13.66 -8.82
N GLU A 83 9.44 -14.64 -8.26
CA GLU A 83 8.23 -15.18 -8.87
C GLU A 83 7.17 -14.08 -9.05
N THR A 84 6.54 -14.05 -10.22
CA THR A 84 5.62 -12.99 -10.65
C THR A 84 4.46 -12.78 -9.68
N GLY A 85 3.97 -13.84 -9.04
CA GLY A 85 2.94 -13.77 -8.01
C GLY A 85 3.35 -12.92 -6.81
N TRP A 86 4.57 -13.07 -6.32
CA TRP A 86 5.11 -12.28 -5.19
C TRP A 86 5.28 -10.82 -5.56
N ALA A 87 5.77 -10.54 -6.77
CA ALA A 87 5.94 -9.18 -7.26
C ALA A 87 4.62 -8.40 -7.27
N LEU A 88 3.52 -9.05 -7.67
CA LEU A 88 2.18 -8.45 -7.69
C LEU A 88 1.62 -8.21 -6.29
N ILE A 89 1.83 -9.15 -5.36
CA ILE A 89 1.40 -8.97 -3.96
C ILE A 89 2.15 -7.79 -3.33
N ILE A 90 3.47 -7.72 -3.51
CA ILE A 90 4.30 -6.65 -2.96
C ILE A 90 3.91 -5.29 -3.56
N SER A 91 3.63 -5.22 -4.87
CA SER A 91 3.22 -3.96 -5.51
C SER A 91 1.87 -3.45 -4.99
N LEU A 92 0.90 -4.34 -4.76
CA LEU A 92 -0.37 -4.00 -4.14
C LEU A 92 -0.22 -3.53 -2.70
N LEU A 93 0.63 -4.20 -1.91
CA LEU A 93 0.92 -3.80 -0.52
C LEU A 93 1.56 -2.42 -0.45
N VAL A 94 2.54 -2.14 -1.33
CA VAL A 94 3.17 -0.82 -1.42
C VAL A 94 2.14 0.24 -1.82
N THR A 95 1.26 -0.06 -2.76
CA THR A 95 0.21 0.88 -3.20
C THR A 95 -0.74 1.23 -2.06
N ILE A 96 -1.29 0.21 -1.37
CA ILE A 96 -2.24 0.41 -0.26
C ILE A 96 -1.56 1.11 0.93
N GLY A 97 -0.35 0.67 1.29
CA GLY A 97 0.42 1.27 2.38
C GLY A 97 0.74 2.73 2.12
N THR A 98 1.20 3.05 0.92
CA THR A 98 1.53 4.42 0.51
C THR A 98 0.30 5.32 0.55
N PHE A 99 -0.85 4.84 0.06
CA PHE A 99 -2.10 5.60 0.14
C PHE A 99 -2.51 5.89 1.58
N ALA A 100 -2.47 4.88 2.45
CA ALA A 100 -2.84 5.04 3.85
C ALA A 100 -1.93 6.06 4.56
N ILE A 101 -0.61 5.95 4.35
CA ILE A 101 0.39 6.86 4.94
C ILE A 101 0.18 8.29 4.43
N LEU A 102 0.03 8.48 3.12
CA LEU A 102 -0.13 9.81 2.54
C LEU A 102 -1.46 10.46 2.92
N ARG A 103 -2.54 9.68 2.98
CA ARG A 103 -3.84 10.16 3.46
C ARG A 103 -3.75 10.64 4.90
N TRP A 104 -3.08 9.87 5.77
CA TRP A 104 -2.85 10.26 7.16
C TRP A 104 -1.95 11.50 7.27
N TYR A 105 -0.85 11.55 6.51
CA TYR A 105 0.07 12.68 6.49
C TYR A 105 -0.62 13.97 6.06
N TYR A 106 -1.34 13.96 4.93
CA TYR A 106 -2.05 15.15 4.46
C TYR A 106 -3.25 15.52 5.34
N GLY A 107 -3.91 14.55 5.98
CA GLY A 107 -4.92 14.81 7.01
C GLY A 107 -4.32 15.55 8.20
N SER A 108 -3.25 15.01 8.79
CA SER A 108 -2.58 15.60 9.96
C SER A 108 -1.99 16.99 9.72
N LYS A 109 -1.56 17.27 8.47
CA LYS A 109 -1.02 18.58 8.08
C LYS A 109 -2.13 19.60 7.82
N ALA A 110 -3.32 19.15 7.43
CA ALA A 110 -4.48 20.01 7.30
C ALA A 110 -4.98 20.48 8.68
N ASP A 111 -4.82 19.69 9.74
CA ASP A 111 -5.32 20.02 11.08
C ASP A 111 -4.45 21.02 11.87
N ARG A 112 -3.32 21.48 11.30
CA ARG A 112 -2.47 22.51 11.92
C ARG A 112 -2.93 23.91 11.45
N PRO A 113 -3.19 24.85 12.39
CA PRO A 113 -3.67 26.19 12.08
C PRO A 113 -2.64 27.03 11.30
#